data_AF-A0A970MVF1-F1
#
_entry.id   AF-A0A970MVF1-F1
#
_cell.length_a   1.000
_cell.length_b   1.000
_cell.length_c   1.000
_cell.angle_alpha   90.00
_cell.angle_beta   90.00
_cell.angle_gamma   90.00
#
_symmetry.space_group_name_H-M   'P 1'
#
loop_
_entity.id
_entity.type
_entity.pdbx_description
1 polymer ?
#
loop_
_entity_poly.entity_id
_entity_poly.type
_entity_poly.pdbx_seq_one_letter_code
_entity_poly.pdbx_strand_id
1 'polypeptide(L)' 'MANPTESRLKVIKIMDPLMCVRCDNAYIADVVTREGKRKKMFYCSRLDCDNWVSRPSSAGEQSDLDLAA' A
#
# COMPACT_ATOMS: atom_id res chain seq x y z
N MET A 1 -16.83 4.44 -23.58
CA MET A 1 -16.31 3.89 -22.32
C MET A 1 -14.89 4.42 -22.17
N ALA A 2 -14.67 5.46 -21.37
CA ALA A 2 -13.34 6.02 -21.19
C ALA A 2 -12.48 4.98 -20.46
N ASN A 3 -11.36 4.57 -21.08
CA ASN A 3 -10.33 3.81 -20.40
C ASN A 3 -9.90 4.64 -19.17
N PRO A 4 -10.04 4.14 -17.93
CA PRO A 4 -9.51 4.87 -16.79
C PRO A 4 -7.99 4.92 -16.96
N THR A 5 -7.49 6.11 -17.27
CA THR A 5 -6.08 6.50 -17.16
C THR A 5 -5.46 5.80 -15.97
N GLU A 6 -4.43 4.98 -16.21
CA GLU A 6 -3.69 4.15 -15.25
C GLU A 6 -3.97 4.56 -13.79
N SER A 7 -4.90 3.85 -13.14
CA SER A 7 -5.24 4.14 -11.75
C SER A 7 -3.96 4.01 -10.94
N ARG A 8 -3.47 5.13 -10.38
CA ARG A 8 -2.23 5.22 -9.58
C ARG A 8 -2.42 4.56 -8.20
N LEU A 9 -2.92 3.34 -8.18
CA LEU A 9 -3.13 2.56 -6.98
C LEU A 9 -1.75 2.17 -6.43
N LYS A 10 -1.48 2.57 -5.19
CA LYS A 10 -0.26 2.20 -4.47
C LYS A 10 -0.63 1.25 -3.33
N VAL A 11 0.09 0.14 -3.22
CA VAL A 11 -0.02 -0.76 -2.07
C VAL A 11 0.86 -0.19 -0.96
N ILE A 12 0.25 0.21 0.15
CA ILE A 12 0.93 0.82 1.29
C ILE A 12 0.63 0.05 2.59
N LYS A 13 1.40 0.34 3.65
CA LYS A 13 1.12 -0.20 4.99
C LYS A 13 0.25 0.81 5.75
N ILE A 14 -0.87 0.35 6.31
CA ILE A 14 -1.74 1.15 7.17
C ILE A 14 -1.10 1.34 8.54
N MET A 15 -1.27 2.53 9.13
CA MET A 15 -0.79 2.83 10.48
C MET A 15 -1.77 2.32 11.53
N ASP A 16 -3.04 2.75 11.46
CA ASP A 16 -4.11 2.30 12.35
C ASP A 16 -5.25 1.62 11.56
N PRO A 17 -5.33 0.28 11.57
CA PRO A 17 -6.42 -0.45 10.91
C PRO A 17 -7.81 -0.15 11.48
N LEU A 18 -7.93 0.20 12.76
CA LEU A 18 -9.23 0.46 13.40
C LEU A 18 -9.88 1.73 12.85
N MET A 19 -9.07 2.73 12.48
CA MET A 19 -9.56 3.91 11.77
C MET A 19 -10.15 3.56 10.41
N CYS A 20 -9.52 2.67 9.65
CA CYS A 20 -10.04 2.25 8.34
C CYS A 20 -11.35 1.47 8.45
N VAL A 21 -11.54 0.65 9.49
CA VAL A 21 -12.80 -0.10 9.68
C VAL A 21 -14.01 0.84 9.87
N ARG A 22 -13.80 2.01 10.48
CA ARG A 22 -14.85 3.00 10.78
C ARG A 22 -14.93 4.14 9.75
N CYS A 23 -14.15 4.09 8.69
CA CYS A 23 -14.06 5.17 7.71
C CYS A 23 -15.01 4.90 6.55
N ASP A 24 -15.90 5.85 6.25
CA ASP A 24 -16.84 5.77 5.12
C ASP A 24 -16.16 5.73 3.74
N ASN A 25 -14.86 6.03 3.70
CA ASN A 25 -14.05 6.04 2.48
C ASN A 25 -13.11 4.82 2.38
N ALA A 26 -13.20 3.87 3.31
CA ALA A 26 -12.39 2.67 3.33
C ALA A 26 -13.26 1.43 3.06
N TYR A 27 -12.80 0.59 2.14
CA TYR A 27 -13.51 -0.58 1.65
C TYR A 27 -12.61 -1.81 1.77
N ILE A 28 -13.20 -3.00 1.92
CA ILE A 28 -12.45 -4.26 1.83
C ILE A 28 -12.49 -4.73 0.39
N ALA A 29 -11.32 -4.80 -0.25
CA ALA A 29 -11.15 -5.32 -1.60
C ALA A 29 -10.54 -6.72 -1.57
N ASP A 30 -11.04 -7.60 -2.43
CA ASP A 30 -10.39 -8.87 -2.74
C ASP A 30 -9.31 -8.62 -3.81
N VAL A 31 -8.05 -8.89 -3.45
CA VAL A 31 -6.90 -8.70 -4.34
C VAL A 31 -6.26 -10.03 -4.70
N VAL A 32 -5.73 -10.12 -5.93
CA VAL A 32 -4.91 -11.24 -6.38
C VAL A 32 -3.45 -10.79 -6.34
N THR A 33 -2.63 -11.47 -5.54
CA THR A 33 -1.19 -11.18 -5.48
C THR A 33 -0.48 -11.73 -6.72
N ARG A 34 0.77 -11.30 -6.96
CA ARG A 34 1.60 -11.84 -8.07
C ARG A 34 1.78 -13.36 -8.01
N GLU A 35 1.65 -13.95 -6.81
CA GLU A 35 1.70 -15.40 -6.58
C GLU A 35 0.38 -16.12 -6.91
N GLY A 36 -0.64 -15.41 -7.39
CA GLY A 36 -1.98 -15.95 -7.66
C GLY A 36 -2.85 -16.15 -6.41
N LYS A 37 -2.35 -15.79 -5.21
CA LYS A 37 -3.11 -15.92 -3.97
C LYS A 37 -4.14 -14.80 -3.83
N ARG A 38 -5.34 -15.15 -3.36
CA ARG A 38 -6.39 -14.17 -3.01
C ARG A 38 -6.19 -13.69 -1.58
N LYS A 39 -6.26 -12.38 -1.36
CA LYS A 39 -6.21 -11.75 -0.04
C LYS A 39 -7.25 -10.64 0.07
N LYS A 40 -7.73 -10.37 1.28
CA LYS A 40 -8.53 -9.18 1.59
C LYS A 40 -7.59 -8.05 2.00
N MET A 41 -7.75 -6.88 1.40
CA MET A 41 -6.98 -5.68 1.71
C MET A 41 -7.92 -4.47 1.82
N PHE A 42 -7.51 -3.48 2.62
CA PHE A 42 -8.21 -2.20 2.64
C PHE A 42 -7.87 -1.39 1.39
N TYR A 43 -8.91 -0.81 0.80
CA TYR A 43 -8.86 0.16 -0.28
C TYR A 43 -9.44 1.48 0.23
N CYS A 44 -8.66 2.55 0.16
CA CYS A 44 -9.14 3.89 0.51
C CYS A 44 -9.30 4.73 -0.76
N SER A 45 -10.45 5.38 -0.92
CA SER A 45 -10.74 6.27 -2.05
C SER A 45 -10.17 7.68 -1.87
N ARG A 46 -9.79 8.05 -0.64
CA ARG A 46 -9.23 9.36 -0.32
C ARG A 46 -7.78 9.48 -0.75
N LEU A 47 -7.49 10.44 -1.60
CA LEU A 47 -6.12 10.79 -2.04
C LEU A 47 -5.36 11.60 -0.99
N ASP A 48 -6.08 12.22 -0.05
CA ASP A 48 -5.60 13.06 1.04
C ASP A 48 -5.57 12.31 2.39
N CYS A 49 -5.86 11.00 2.40
CA CYS A 49 -5.74 10.19 3.61
C CYS A 49 -4.26 10.08 4.00
N ASP A 50 -3.97 10.17 5.28
CA ASP A 50 -2.63 10.12 5.87
C ASP A 50 -2.43 8.89 6.76
N ASN A 51 -3.43 8.02 6.91
CA ASN A 51 -3.37 6.79 7.73
C ASN A 51 -2.53 5.66 7.09
N TRP A 52 -1.45 6.01 6.41
CA TRP A 52 -0.55 5.07 5.77
C TRP A 52 0.89 5.57 5.75
N VAL A 53 1.82 4.62 5.69
CA VAL A 53 3.23 4.90 5.44
C VAL A 53 3.60 4.44 4.03
N SER A 54 4.08 5.36 3.19
CA SER A 54 4.82 4.94 2.00
C SER A 54 6.15 4.46 2.49
N ARG A 55 6.42 3.16 2.36
CA ARG A 55 7.81 2.77 2.26
C ARG A 55 8.32 3.38 0.96
N PRO A 56 9.37 4.23 0.97
CA PRO A 56 10.11 4.43 -0.26
C PRO A 56 10.52 3.03 -0.71
N SER A 57 10.28 2.70 -1.98
CA SER A 57 10.73 1.44 -2.55
C SER A 57 12.25 1.45 -2.56
N SER A 58 12.89 1.06 -1.45
CA SER A 58 14.31 0.75 -1.43
C SER A 58 14.51 -0.58 -2.14
N ALA A 59 14.52 -0.51 -3.47
CA ALA A 59 15.30 -1.45 -4.26
C ALA A 59 16.78 -1.16 -3.94
N GLY A 60 17.34 -1.93 -3.01
CA GLY A 60 18.78 -2.01 -2.77
C GLY A 60 19.33 -1.12 -1.67
N GLU A 61 19.37 -1.63 -0.43
CA GLU A 61 20.54 -1.49 0.43
C GLU A 61 20.85 -2.89 0.98
N GLN A 62 21.64 -3.62 0.20
CA GLN A 62 22.48 -4.69 0.70
C GLN A 62 23.48 -4.06 1.69
N SER A 63 23.72 -4.79 2.76
CA SER A 63 24.80 -4.61 3.73
C SER A 63 26.09 -4.01 3.16
N ASP A 64 26.52 -2.88 3.73
CA ASP A 64 27.94 -2.53 3.79
C ASP A 64 28.37 -2.57 5.26
N LEU A 65 28.55 -3.81 5.71
CA LEU A 65 29.39 -4.15 6.83
C LEU A 65 30.81 -4.22 6.26
N ASP A 66 31.59 -3.12 6.35
CA ASP A 66 33.06 -3.10 6.51
C ASP A 66 33.65 -1.74 6.07
N LEU A 67 34.07 -0.89 7.02
CA LEU A 67 35.46 -0.40 7.02
C LEU A 67 35.84 0.23 8.36
N ALA A 68 36.83 -0.37 8.99
CA ALA A 68 37.54 0.16 10.15
C ALA A 68 38.20 1.53 9.87
N ALA A 69 38.18 2.41 10.87
CA ALA A 69 39.25 3.36 11.17
C ALA A 69 39.20 3.75 12.65
#